data_AF-A0A2G5LCJ7-F1
#
_entry.id   AF-A0A2G5LCJ7-F1
#
_cell.length_a   1.000
_cell.length_b   1.000
_cell.length_c   1.000
_cell.angle_alpha   90.00
_cell.angle_beta   90.00
_cell.angle_gamma   90.00
#
_symmetry.space_group_name_H-M   'P 1'
#
loop_
_entity.id
_entity.type
_entity.pdbx_description
1 polymer ?
#
loop_
_entity_poly.entity_id
_entity_poly.type
_entity_poly.pdbx_seq_one_letter_code
_entity_poly.pdbx_strand_id
1 'polypeptide(L)'
;MSRISKQIQEVQESLTSETKSSAGDKHETGRAMVQLEREKLGNQLAECEKMQELLHRVRPDFQNSKGGLGALVETEDRYYYIAISAGAITTEGVPIYCISPATPIGKLLLGKTAGETFLFNGNAFSVLSIS
;
A
#
# COMPACT_ATOMS: atom_id res chain seq x y z
N MET A 1 8.36 12.50 -0.29
CA MET A 1 9.19 12.15 -1.46
C MET A 1 10.70 12.09 -1.19
N SER A 2 11.27 12.57 -0.06
CA SER A 2 12.73 12.74 0.03
C SER A 2 13.55 11.59 0.62
N ARG A 3 12.98 10.66 1.39
CA ARG A 3 13.78 9.69 2.17
C ARG A 3 14.28 8.50 1.35
N ILE A 4 13.41 7.81 0.62
CA ILE A 4 13.77 6.61 -0.17
C ILE A 4 14.71 7.00 -1.32
N SER A 5 14.42 8.09 -2.03
CA SER A 5 15.29 8.61 -3.10
C SER A 5 16.68 8.99 -2.58
N LYS A 6 16.77 9.56 -1.37
CA LYS A 6 18.06 9.85 -0.73
C LYS A 6 18.83 8.58 -0.35
N GLN A 7 18.15 7.55 0.14
CA GLN A 7 18.79 6.26 0.44
C GLN A 7 19.29 5.56 -0.84
N ILE A 8 18.57 5.65 -1.95
CA ILE A 8 19.02 5.13 -3.26
C ILE A 8 20.30 5.87 -3.70
N GLN A 9 20.34 7.19 -3.53
CA GLN A 9 21.51 8.00 -3.86
C GLN A 9 22.72 7.63 -2.99
N GLU A 10 22.55 7.47 -1.68
CA GLU A 10 23.61 7.04 -0.75
C GLU A 10 24.14 5.64 -1.09
N VAL A 11 23.27 4.73 -1.51
CA VAL A 11 23.62 3.38 -1.99
C VAL A 11 24.42 3.45 -3.30
N GLN A 12 24.05 4.33 -4.23
CA GLN A 12 24.81 4.56 -5.47
C GLN A 12 26.18 5.17 -5.19
N GLU A 13 26.27 6.14 -4.29
CA GLU A 13 27.54 6.77 -3.89
C GLU A 13 28.47 5.74 -3.23
N SER A 14 27.92 4.85 -2.40
CA SER A 14 28.65 3.74 -1.79
C SER A 14 29.25 2.79 -2.84
N LEU A 15 28.48 2.41 -3.88
CA LEU A 15 28.97 1.61 -5.01
C LEU A 15 30.14 2.28 -5.73
N THR A 16 30.05 3.60 -5.94
CA THR A 16 31.10 4.37 -6.63
C THR A 16 32.36 4.56 -5.79
N SER A 17 32.24 4.62 -4.46
CA SER A 17 33.40 4.70 -3.57
C SER A 17 34.10 3.33 -3.41
N GLU A 18 33.32 2.25 -3.35
CA GLU A 18 33.78 0.85 -3.36
C GLU A 18 34.47 0.44 -4.68
N THR A 19 34.23 1.14 -5.80
CA THR A 19 34.99 0.95 -7.06
C THR A 19 36.38 1.59 -7.05
N LYS A 20 36.63 2.60 -6.22
CA LYS A 20 37.90 3.36 -6.26
C LYS A 20 38.97 2.76 -5.35
N SER A 21 38.57 1.99 -4.35
CA SER A 21 39.45 1.19 -3.51
C SER A 21 39.21 -0.29 -3.84
N SER A 22 40.20 -1.00 -4.40
CA SER A 22 40.71 -2.28 -3.84
C SER A 22 41.15 -3.36 -4.84
N ALA A 23 42.06 -4.18 -4.33
CA ALA A 23 42.51 -5.47 -4.82
C ALA A 23 41.48 -6.59 -4.56
N GLY A 24 41.43 -7.57 -5.47
CA GLY A 24 40.35 -8.55 -5.62
C GLY A 24 40.08 -9.49 -4.44
N ASP A 25 38.89 -10.10 -4.49
CA ASP A 25 38.28 -11.15 -3.64
C ASP A 25 37.27 -10.68 -2.57
N LYS A 26 37.49 -9.58 -1.84
CA LYS A 26 36.49 -9.09 -0.85
C LYS A 26 35.33 -8.27 -1.46
N HIS A 27 35.45 -7.90 -2.74
CA HIS A 27 34.49 -7.00 -3.41
C HIS A 27 33.24 -7.69 -3.97
N GLU A 28 33.28 -8.98 -4.27
CA GLU A 28 32.14 -9.65 -4.91
C GLU A 28 30.91 -9.73 -4.00
N THR A 29 31.11 -10.09 -2.72
CA THR A 29 30.00 -10.19 -1.75
C THR A 29 29.47 -8.82 -1.34
N GLY A 30 30.34 -7.83 -1.18
CA GLY A 30 29.95 -6.44 -0.85
C GLY A 30 29.13 -5.80 -1.97
N ARG A 31 29.55 -5.97 -3.23
CA ARG A 31 28.81 -5.48 -4.40
C ARG A 31 27.45 -6.15 -4.56
N ALA A 32 27.38 -7.46 -4.34
CA ALA A 32 26.11 -8.20 -4.38
C ALA A 32 25.13 -7.69 -3.32
N MET A 33 25.59 -7.45 -2.09
CA MET A 33 24.76 -6.92 -1.01
C MET A 33 24.23 -5.50 -1.31
N VAL A 34 25.08 -4.62 -1.85
CA VAL A 34 24.66 -3.26 -2.20
C VAL A 34 23.67 -3.25 -3.39
N GLN A 35 23.84 -4.17 -4.34
CA GLN A 35 22.90 -4.35 -5.44
C GLN A 35 21.52 -4.86 -4.97
N LEU A 36 21.50 -5.81 -4.02
CA LEU A 36 20.27 -6.28 -3.39
C LEU A 36 19.54 -5.17 -2.62
N GLU A 37 20.26 -4.35 -1.85
CA GLU A 37 19.63 -3.23 -1.13
C GLU A 37 19.10 -2.18 -2.12
N ARG A 38 19.80 -1.93 -3.24
CA ARG A 38 19.31 -1.04 -4.30
C ARG A 38 18.02 -1.56 -4.94
N GLU A 39 17.96 -2.87 -5.25
CA GLU A 39 16.77 -3.50 -5.82
C GLU A 39 15.58 -3.39 -4.85
N LYS A 40 15.81 -3.67 -3.57
CA LYS A 40 14.81 -3.53 -2.51
C LYS A 40 14.29 -2.10 -2.38
N LEU A 41 15.18 -1.11 -2.33
CA LEU A 41 14.79 0.31 -2.27
C LEU A 41 14.05 0.75 -3.55
N GLY A 42 14.47 0.26 -4.72
CA GLY A 42 13.77 0.50 -5.98
C GLY A 42 12.35 -0.07 -5.99
N ASN A 43 12.17 -1.30 -5.48
CA ASN A 43 10.85 -1.91 -5.33
C ASN A 43 9.95 -1.10 -4.38
N GLN A 44 10.49 -0.63 -3.25
CA GLN A 44 9.75 0.23 -2.32
C GLN A 44 9.36 1.58 -2.95
N LEU A 45 10.25 2.18 -3.75
CA LEU A 45 9.95 3.42 -4.47
C LEU A 45 8.80 3.21 -5.47
N ALA A 46 8.88 2.15 -6.28
CA ALA A 46 7.83 1.83 -7.26
C ALA A 46 6.47 1.56 -6.58
N GLU A 47 6.46 0.95 -5.39
CA GLU A 47 5.24 0.75 -4.61
C GLU A 47 4.67 2.08 -4.09
N CYS A 48 5.51 2.99 -3.61
CA CYS A 48 5.09 4.33 -3.19
C CYS A 48 4.50 5.13 -4.35
N GLU A 49 5.11 5.09 -5.53
CA GLU A 49 4.62 5.76 -6.74
C GLU A 49 3.25 5.24 -7.14
N LYS A 50 3.06 3.91 -7.16
CA LYS A 50 1.75 3.29 -7.41
C LYS A 50 0.70 3.73 -6.39
N MET A 51 1.06 3.77 -5.11
CA MET A 51 0.15 4.22 -4.05
C MET A 51 -0.24 5.69 -4.24
N GLN A 52 0.71 6.54 -4.61
CA GLN A 52 0.46 7.95 -4.90
C GLN A 52 -0.45 8.12 -6.12
N GLU A 53 -0.20 7.41 -7.22
CA GLU A 53 -1.09 7.45 -8.39
C GLU A 53 -2.52 7.05 -8.03
N LEU A 54 -2.66 5.99 -7.22
CA LEU A 54 -3.94 5.46 -6.80
C LEU A 54 -4.71 6.47 -5.94
N LEU A 55 -4.03 7.19 -5.03
CA LEU A 55 -4.61 8.32 -4.30
C LEU A 55 -5.11 9.43 -5.22
N HIS A 56 -4.35 9.81 -6.26
CA HIS A 56 -4.79 10.86 -7.20
C HIS A 56 -6.02 10.47 -8.02
N ARG A 57 -6.28 9.16 -8.16
CA ARG A 57 -7.47 8.63 -8.84
C ARG A 57 -8.70 8.56 -7.94
N VAL A 58 -8.50 8.51 -6.61
CA VAL A 58 -9.61 8.54 -5.66
C VAL A 58 -10.34 9.89 -5.80
N ARG A 59 -11.65 9.83 -6.04
CA ARG A 59 -12.54 10.98 -6.08
C ARG A 59 -13.46 10.90 -4.86
N PRO A 60 -13.12 11.54 -3.73
CA PRO A 60 -13.88 11.41 -2.49
C PRO A 60 -15.31 11.98 -2.61
N ASP A 61 -15.54 12.87 -3.57
CA ASP A 61 -16.85 13.49 -3.80
C ASP A 61 -17.81 12.62 -4.64
N PHE A 62 -17.36 11.46 -5.12
CA PHE A 62 -18.18 10.57 -5.94
C PHE A 62 -18.89 9.55 -5.04
N GLN A 63 -20.23 9.61 -5.00
CA GLN A 63 -21.03 8.61 -4.30
C GLN A 63 -20.90 7.25 -4.98
N ASN A 64 -20.30 6.30 -4.27
CA ASN A 64 -20.11 4.96 -4.79
C ASN A 64 -21.34 4.11 -4.50
N SER A 65 -21.97 3.59 -5.55
CA SER A 65 -23.08 2.62 -5.42
C SER A 65 -22.61 1.20 -5.10
N LYS A 66 -21.29 0.95 -5.22
CA LYS A 66 -20.65 -0.35 -5.03
C LYS A 66 -19.30 -0.18 -4.34
N GLY A 67 -18.83 -1.22 -3.64
CA GLY A 67 -17.51 -1.23 -3.04
C GLY A 67 -16.45 -1.09 -4.13
N GLY A 68 -15.63 -0.04 -4.05
CA GLY A 68 -14.70 0.33 -5.10
C GLY A 68 -13.72 1.37 -4.62
N LEU A 69 -12.79 1.76 -5.48
CA LEU A 69 -11.79 2.75 -5.13
C LEU A 69 -12.43 4.09 -4.73
N GLY A 70 -12.18 4.55 -3.50
CA GLY A 70 -12.75 5.74 -2.92
C GLY A 70 -14.05 5.51 -2.15
N ALA A 71 -14.58 4.28 -2.10
CA ALA A 71 -15.80 3.97 -1.37
C ALA A 71 -15.54 3.77 0.13
N LEU A 72 -16.41 4.33 0.95
CA LEU A 72 -16.57 3.99 2.35
C LEU A 72 -17.64 2.91 2.45
N VAL A 73 -17.24 1.73 2.92
CA VAL A 73 -18.10 0.56 3.11
C VAL A 73 -18.31 0.38 4.60
N GLU A 74 -19.57 0.43 5.01
CA GLU A 74 -19.99 0.09 6.37
C GLU A 74 -20.40 -1.38 6.41
N THR A 75 -19.83 -2.12 7.34
CA THR A 75 -20.23 -3.49 7.65
C THR A 75 -20.77 -3.54 9.08
N GLU A 76 -21.31 -4.69 9.47
CA GLU A 76 -21.83 -4.92 10.82
C GLU A 76 -20.77 -4.72 11.92
N ASP A 77 -19.48 -4.86 11.59
CA ASP A 77 -18.38 -4.77 12.55
C ASP A 77 -17.57 -3.48 12.46
N ARG A 78 -17.34 -2.95 11.25
CA ARG A 78 -16.30 -1.94 10.99
C ARG A 78 -16.63 -1.05 9.80
N TYR A 79 -15.93 0.07 9.71
CA TYR A 79 -15.90 0.90 8.51
C TYR A 79 -14.63 0.64 7.72
N TYR A 80 -14.76 0.44 6.41
CA TYR A 80 -13.64 0.22 5.49
C TYR A 80 -13.62 1.31 4.43
N TYR A 81 -12.51 2.03 4.32
CA TYR A 81 -12.28 2.96 3.23
C TYR A 81 -11.35 2.31 2.20
N ILE A 82 -11.87 2.03 1.00
CA ILE A 82 -11.13 1.32 -0.04
C ILE A 82 -10.29 2.33 -0.83
N ALA A 83 -9.03 2.49 -0.44
CA ALA A 83 -8.08 3.35 -1.14
C ALA A 83 -6.67 2.75 -1.06
N ILE A 84 -5.89 3.20 -0.07
CA ILE A 84 -4.55 2.71 0.21
C ILE A 84 -4.53 2.03 1.57
N SER A 85 -3.58 1.12 1.78
CA SER A 85 -3.37 0.47 3.07
C SER A 85 -2.69 1.43 4.05
N ALA A 86 -3.45 2.40 4.58
CA ALA A 86 -2.99 3.36 5.57
C ALA A 86 -3.27 2.93 7.02
N GLY A 87 -3.96 1.81 7.21
CA GLY A 87 -4.33 1.31 8.54
C GLY A 87 -5.60 1.96 9.05
N ALA A 88 -5.80 1.95 10.38
CA ALA A 88 -6.97 2.54 11.00
C ALA A 88 -6.76 4.04 11.25
N ILE A 89 -7.72 4.85 10.82
CA ILE A 89 -7.82 6.28 11.10
C ILE A 89 -9.07 6.50 11.94
N THR A 90 -8.96 7.27 13.01
CA THR A 90 -10.13 7.60 13.83
C THR A 90 -10.71 8.94 13.39
N THR A 91 -11.98 8.95 13.01
CA THR A 91 -12.74 10.15 12.68
C THR A 91 -13.96 10.19 13.58
N GLU A 92 -14.18 11.29 14.29
CA GLU A 92 -15.31 11.45 15.22
C GLU A 92 -15.44 10.33 16.27
N GLY A 93 -14.33 9.71 16.65
CA GLY A 93 -14.29 8.59 17.60
C GLY A 93 -14.57 7.22 16.99
N VAL A 94 -14.84 7.15 15.68
CA VAL A 94 -15.10 5.91 14.95
C VAL A 94 -13.83 5.47 14.20
N PRO A 95 -13.36 4.22 14.37
CA PRO A 95 -12.23 3.70 13.61
C PRO A 95 -12.66 3.32 12.18
N ILE A 96 -12.01 3.94 11.20
CA ILE A 96 -12.16 3.67 9.78
C ILE A 96 -10.88 2.99 9.28
N TYR A 97 -11.00 1.79 8.73
CA TYR A 97 -9.88 1.01 8.22
C TYR A 97 -9.64 1.37 6.76
N CYS A 98 -8.60 2.14 6.50
CA CYS A 98 -8.11 2.44 5.16
C CYS A 98 -7.35 1.23 4.60
N ILE A 99 -7.94 0.58 3.61
CA ILE A 99 -7.44 -0.65 3.01
C ILE A 99 -7.22 -0.48 1.52
N SER A 100 -6.22 -1.17 0.97
CA SER A 100 -6.07 -1.31 -0.47
C SER A 100 -7.06 -2.34 -1.03
N PRO A 101 -7.59 -2.15 -2.26
CA PRO A 101 -8.32 -3.17 -3.01
C PRO A 101 -7.58 -4.52 -3.12
N ALA A 102 -6.25 -4.52 -3.03
CA ALA A 102 -5.43 -5.72 -3.13
C ALA A 102 -5.44 -6.60 -1.87
N THR A 103 -5.90 -6.08 -0.72
CA THR A 103 -5.95 -6.83 0.54
C THR A 103 -7.02 -7.93 0.50
N PRO A 104 -6.92 -8.99 1.33
CA PRO A 104 -7.91 -10.07 1.35
C PRO A 104 -9.35 -9.56 1.55
N ILE A 105 -9.55 -8.65 2.51
CA ILE A 105 -10.86 -8.03 2.75
C ILE A 105 -11.25 -7.06 1.62
N GLY A 106 -10.30 -6.27 1.09
CA GLY A 106 -10.56 -5.35 -0.01
C GLY A 106 -11.07 -6.06 -1.27
N LYS A 107 -10.53 -7.25 -1.58
CA LYS A 107 -11.00 -8.09 -2.69
C LYS A 107 -12.43 -8.59 -2.50
N LEU A 108 -12.84 -8.86 -1.26
CA LEU A 108 -14.19 -9.34 -0.94
C LEU A 108 -15.23 -8.23 -1.03
N LEU A 109 -14.85 -7.01 -0.66
CA LEU A 109 -15.73 -5.84 -0.71
C LEU A 109 -15.82 -5.23 -2.12
N LEU A 110 -14.86 -5.53 -2.99
CA LEU A 110 -14.85 -5.01 -4.36
C LEU A 110 -16.09 -5.47 -5.14
N GLY A 111 -16.84 -4.51 -5.69
CA GLY A 111 -18.05 -4.72 -6.47
C GLY A 111 -19.30 -5.02 -5.64
N LYS A 112 -19.19 -5.18 -4.32
CA LYS A 112 -20.33 -5.46 -3.44
C LYS A 112 -21.29 -4.29 -3.35
N THR A 113 -22.56 -4.56 -3.10
CA THR A 113 -23.59 -3.54 -2.82
C THR A 113 -24.12 -3.64 -1.40
N ALA A 114 -24.77 -2.59 -0.90
CA ALA A 114 -25.49 -2.64 0.37
C ALA A 114 -26.51 -3.79 0.39
N GLY A 115 -26.59 -4.49 1.51
CA GLY A 115 -27.41 -5.68 1.73
C GLY A 115 -26.75 -7.01 1.31
N GLU A 116 -25.60 -7.00 0.63
CA GLU A 116 -24.90 -8.23 0.29
C GLU A 116 -24.04 -8.75 1.44
N THR A 117 -23.90 -10.08 1.49
CA THR A 117 -23.05 -10.76 2.47
C THR A 117 -21.74 -11.25 1.86
N PHE A 118 -20.73 -11.41 2.73
CA PHE A 118 -19.44 -12.00 2.38
C PHE A 118 -18.88 -12.79 3.55
N LEU A 119 -18.00 -13.75 3.26
CA LEU A 119 -17.29 -14.53 4.26
C LEU A 119 -15.86 -14.02 4.41
N PHE A 120 -15.47 -13.69 5.63
CA PHE A 120 -14.11 -13.30 5.95
C PHE A 120 -13.63 -14.02 7.22
N ASN A 121 -12.49 -14.70 7.11
CA ASN A 121 -11.91 -15.52 8.19
C ASN A 121 -12.91 -16.52 8.82
N GLY A 122 -13.80 -17.08 8.00
CA GLY A 122 -14.81 -18.04 8.46
C GLY A 122 -16.08 -17.44 9.07
N ASN A 123 -16.16 -16.12 9.20
CA ASN A 123 -17.35 -15.41 9.70
C ASN A 123 -18.09 -14.74 8.54
N ALA A 124 -19.43 -14.77 8.59
CA ALA A 124 -20.28 -14.06 7.65
C ALA A 124 -20.52 -12.63 8.14
N PHE A 125 -20.41 -11.68 7.21
CA PHE A 125 -20.67 -10.26 7.45
C PHE A 125 -21.59 -9.73 6.35
N SER A 126 -22.38 -8.72 6.70
CA SER A 126 -23.23 -7.99 5.76
C SER A 126 -22.67 -6.58 5.50
N VAL A 127 -22.80 -6.11 4.28
CA VAL A 127 -22.59 -4.69 3.93
C VAL A 127 -23.86 -3.92 4.28
N LEU A 128 -23.76 -2.95 5.18
CA LEU A 128 -24.88 -2.13 5.63
C LEU A 128 -25.10 -0.95 4.70
N SER A 129 -24.03 -0.23 4.34
CA SER A 129 -24.09 0.94 3.48
C SER A 129 -22.80 1.13 2.69
N ILE A 130 -22.89 1.87 1.58
CA ILE A 130 -21.75 2.28 0.77
C ILE A 130 -21.96 3.75 0.37
N SER A 131 -20.92 4.56 0.57
CA SER A 131 -20.88 5.98 0.17
C SER A 131 -19.58 6.31 -0.53
#